data_AF-A0A3Q3GN22-F1
#
_entry.id   AF-A0A3Q3GN22-F1
#
_cell.length_a   1.000
_cell.length_b   1.000
_cell.length_c   1.000
_cell.angle_alpha   90.00
_cell.angle_beta   90.00
_cell.angle_gamma   90.00
#
_symmetry.space_group_name_H-M   'P 1'
#
loop_
_entity.id
_entity.type
_entity.pdbx_description
1 polymer ?
#
loop_
_entity_poly.entity_id
_entity_poly.type
_entity_poly.pdbx_seq_one_letter_code
_entity_poly.pdbx_strand_id
1 'polypeptide(L)'
;MASSQRDVIDFSALERELQGAIKSEQKYKRENEAKLRAVSQRVSYDQFRDLVLSCHLRPLEKKDKEGAARKQPWNPQHLTTTKTTQTMTQQQQQQQQHQYNHKNNHENRNIYRHSNGINNHI
;
A
#
# COMPACT_ATOMS: atom_id res chain seq x y z
N MET A 1 9.67 59.20 -46.21
CA MET A 1 8.73 58.18 -45.71
C MET A 1 9.29 57.65 -44.40
N ALA A 2 8.60 57.91 -43.29
CA ALA A 2 9.06 57.51 -41.96
C ALA A 2 8.84 56.01 -41.76
N SER A 3 9.92 55.22 -41.74
CA SER A 3 9.87 53.83 -41.32
C SER A 3 9.41 53.81 -39.86
N SER A 4 8.20 53.31 -39.65
CA SER A 4 7.51 53.29 -38.37
C SER A 4 8.26 52.32 -37.44
N GLN A 5 8.74 52.80 -36.29
CA GLN A 5 9.33 52.00 -35.19
C GLN A 5 8.41 50.89 -34.63
N ARG A 6 7.26 50.63 -35.26
CA ARG A 6 6.27 49.61 -34.90
C ARG A 6 6.56 48.21 -35.48
N ASP A 7 7.62 48.06 -36.26
CA ASP A 7 7.95 46.78 -36.94
C ASP A 7 9.12 46.01 -36.29
N VAL A 8 9.67 46.49 -35.16
CA VAL A 8 10.69 45.74 -34.42
C VAL A 8 10.00 44.79 -33.45
N ILE A 9 9.94 43.51 -33.81
CA ILE A 9 9.37 42.45 -32.97
C ILE A 9 10.26 42.24 -31.75
N ASP A 10 9.68 42.38 -30.55
CA ASP A 10 10.35 42.03 -29.30
C ASP A 10 10.28 40.51 -29.07
N PHE A 11 11.34 39.81 -29.47
CA PHE A 11 11.46 38.37 -29.27
C PHE A 11 11.50 37.96 -27.81
N SER A 12 12.01 38.80 -26.91
CA SER A 12 12.07 38.49 -25.48
C SER A 12 10.69 38.54 -24.83
N ALA A 13 9.85 39.51 -25.23
CA ALA A 13 8.45 39.56 -24.80
C ALA A 13 7.67 38.33 -25.32
N LEU A 14 7.87 37.96 -26.59
CA LEU A 14 7.22 36.82 -27.21
C LEU A 14 7.62 35.49 -26.55
N GLU A 15 8.91 35.31 -26.23
CA GLU A 15 9.38 34.12 -25.53
C GLU A 15 8.75 33.99 -24.14
N ARG A 16 8.65 35.10 -23.39
CA ARG A 16 8.01 35.10 -22.07
C ARG A 16 6.52 34.72 -22.17
N GLU A 17 5.82 35.24 -23.17
CA GLU A 17 4.43 34.89 -23.44
C GLU A 17 4.28 33.39 -23.74
N LEU A 18 5.12 32.87 -24.63
CA LEU A 18 5.14 31.45 -24.99
C LEU A 18 5.41 30.56 -23.77
N GLN A 19 6.41 30.91 -22.95
CA GLN A 19 6.70 30.17 -21.73
C GLN A 19 5.53 30.21 -20.74
N GLY A 20 4.81 31.33 -20.67
CA GLY A 20 3.59 31.47 -19.89
C GLY A 20 2.48 30.54 -20.38
N ALA A 21 2.23 30.53 -21.69
CA ALA A 21 1.24 29.68 -22.34
C ALA A 21 1.54 28.19 -22.16
N ILE A 22 2.81 27.77 -22.30
CA ILE A 22 3.21 26.37 -22.07
C ILE A 22 2.95 25.96 -20.63
N LYS A 23 3.30 26.81 -19.66
CA LYS A 23 3.10 26.51 -18.23
C LYS A 23 1.61 26.41 -17.88
N SER A 24 0.76 27.27 -18.44
CA SER A 24 -0.68 27.24 -18.21
C SER A 24 -1.32 25.98 -18.82
N GLU A 25 -0.93 25.61 -20.04
CA GLU A 25 -1.35 24.37 -20.71
C GLU A 25 -0.98 23.13 -19.88
N GLN A 26 0.28 23.05 -19.41
CA GLN A 26 0.75 21.95 -18.58
C GLN A 26 0.00 21.85 -17.24
N LYS A 27 -0.36 23.00 -16.64
CA LYS A 27 -1.19 23.03 -15.43
C LYS A 27 -2.60 22.51 -15.74
N TYR A 28 -3.24 23.04 -16.78
CA TYR A 28 -4.58 22.64 -17.21
C TYR A 28 -4.66 21.14 -17.48
N LYS A 29 -3.67 20.59 -18.20
CA LYS A 29 -3.60 19.16 -18.51
C LYS A 29 -3.55 18.30 -17.25
N ARG A 30 -2.69 18.64 -16.29
CA ARG A 30 -2.57 17.90 -15.02
C ARG A 30 -3.85 17.96 -14.19
N GLU A 31 -4.48 19.13 -14.10
CA GLU A 31 -5.75 19.29 -13.40
C GLU A 31 -6.86 18.47 -14.07
N ASN A 32 -6.96 18.51 -15.40
CA ASN A 32 -7.97 17.75 -16.14
C ASN A 32 -7.77 16.25 -15.98
N GLU A 33 -6.53 15.75 -16.05
CA GLU A 33 -6.22 14.35 -15.78
C GLU A 33 -6.61 13.94 -14.35
N ALA A 34 -6.39 14.80 -13.35
CA ALA A 34 -6.85 14.54 -11.98
C ALA A 34 -8.39 14.51 -11.89
N LYS A 35 -9.08 15.44 -12.55
CA LYS A 35 -10.56 15.46 -12.62
C LYS A 35 -11.10 14.17 -13.22
N LEU A 36 -10.57 13.74 -14.37
CA LEU A 36 -10.97 12.51 -15.05
C LEU A 36 -10.71 11.27 -14.20
N ARG A 37 -9.56 11.19 -13.52
CA ARG A 37 -9.26 10.09 -12.59
C ARG A 37 -10.23 10.05 -11.41
N ALA A 38 -10.49 11.19 -10.77
CA ALA A 38 -11.39 11.26 -9.63
C ALA A 38 -12.83 10.88 -10.00
N VAL A 39 -13.33 11.35 -11.15
CA VAL A 39 -14.64 10.94 -11.70
C VAL A 39 -14.68 9.43 -11.96
N SER A 40 -13.63 8.88 -12.55
CA SER A 40 -13.54 7.43 -12.83
C SER A 40 -13.56 6.60 -11.54
N GLN A 41 -12.99 7.12 -10.46
CA GLN A 41 -12.97 6.49 -9.13
C GLN A 41 -14.28 6.69 -8.33
N ARG A 42 -15.22 7.51 -8.83
CA ARG A 42 -16.51 7.81 -8.16
C ARG A 42 -16.36 8.33 -6.72
N VAL A 43 -15.38 9.21 -6.50
CA VAL A 43 -15.09 9.78 -5.17
C VAL A 43 -16.14 10.83 -4.74
N SER A 44 -16.23 11.13 -3.44
CA SER A 44 -17.05 12.25 -2.96
C SER A 44 -16.51 13.61 -3.44
N TYR A 45 -17.33 14.66 -3.39
CA TYR A 45 -16.89 15.98 -3.85
C TYR A 45 -15.67 16.53 -3.07
N ASP A 46 -15.64 16.32 -1.75
CA ASP A 46 -14.52 16.77 -0.93
C ASP A 46 -13.22 16.07 -1.34
N GLN A 47 -13.29 14.75 -1.56
CA GLN A 47 -12.16 13.97 -2.06
C GLN A 47 -11.75 14.38 -3.48
N PHE A 48 -12.72 14.65 -4.35
CA PHE A 48 -12.47 15.17 -5.69
C PHE A 48 -11.69 16.48 -5.62
N ARG A 49 -12.12 17.41 -4.76
CA ARG A 49 -11.46 18.71 -4.58
C ARG A 49 -10.02 18.53 -4.13
N ASP A 50 -9.79 17.67 -3.15
CA ASP A 50 -8.45 17.41 -2.63
C ASP A 50 -7.54 16.77 -3.68
N LEU A 51 -8.05 15.81 -4.47
CA LEU A 51 -7.31 15.17 -5.56
C LEU A 51 -6.91 16.16 -6.66
N VAL A 52 -7.81 17.08 -7.04
CA VAL A 52 -7.54 18.08 -8.07
C VAL A 52 -6.54 19.12 -7.56
N LEU A 53 -6.71 19.62 -6.32
CA LEU A 53 -5.77 20.58 -5.72
C LEU A 53 -4.37 20.00 -5.56
N SER A 54 -4.27 18.71 -5.22
CA SER A 54 -2.99 18.01 -5.04
C SER A 54 -2.39 17.43 -6.32
N CYS A 55 -2.95 17.69 -7.51
CA CYS A 55 -2.50 17.09 -8.78
C CYS A 55 -1.05 17.46 -9.19
N HIS A 56 -0.52 18.54 -8.64
CA HIS A 56 0.82 19.03 -8.92
C HIS A 56 1.91 18.32 -8.10
N LEU A 57 1.52 17.52 -7.09
CA LEU A 57 2.44 16.74 -6.28
C LEU A 57 3.06 15.61 -7.10
N ARG A 58 4.38 15.44 -6.96
CA ARG A 58 5.11 14.32 -7.58
C ARG A 58 5.14 13.14 -6.62
N PRO A 59 5.14 11.89 -7.12
CA PRO A 59 5.38 10.73 -6.27
C PRO A 59 6.68 10.88 -5.50
N LEU A 60 6.69 10.44 -4.25
CA LEU A 60 7.91 10.45 -3.41
C LEU A 60 8.99 9.56 -4.03
N GLU A 61 10.14 10.15 -4.33
CA GLU A 61 11.31 9.46 -4.84
C GLU A 61 12.01 8.68 -3.71
N LYS A 62 12.88 7.72 -4.04
CA LYS A 62 13.60 6.92 -3.03
C LYS A 62 14.44 7.78 -2.09
N LYS A 63 15.11 8.80 -2.65
CA LYS A 63 15.87 9.80 -1.88
C LYS A 63 15.01 10.57 -0.87
N ASP A 64 13.74 10.81 -1.19
CA ASP A 64 12.81 11.50 -0.29
C ASP A 64 12.41 10.63 0.90
N LYS A 65 12.53 9.30 0.76
CA LYS A 65 12.23 8.30 1.81
C LYS A 65 13.44 8.01 2.70
N GLU A 66 14.64 8.13 2.15
CA GLU A 66 15.91 7.73 2.77
C GLU A 66 16.54 8.83 3.64
N GLY A 67 16.12 10.10 3.47
CA GLY A 67 16.73 11.26 4.12
C GLY A 67 16.46 11.43 5.63
N ALA A 68 15.55 10.64 6.21
CA ALA A 68 15.36 10.61 7.65
C ALA A 68 15.80 9.24 8.17
N ALA A 69 17.02 9.16 8.72
CA ALA A 69 17.36 8.10 9.64
C ALA A 69 16.31 8.17 10.76
N ARG A 70 15.32 7.26 10.72
CA ARG A 70 14.34 7.13 11.80
C ARG A 70 15.13 6.69 13.02
N LYS A 71 15.55 7.66 13.84
CA LYS A 71 16.25 7.43 15.10
C LYS A 71 15.45 6.52 16.02
N GLN A 72 14.13 6.44 15.81
CA GLN A 72 13.21 5.59 16.55
C GLN A 72 12.31 4.82 15.57
N PRO A 73 12.13 3.51 15.78
CA PRO A 73 11.13 2.72 15.08
C PRO A 73 9.73 3.33 15.26
N TRP A 74 8.96 3.41 14.17
CA TRP A 74 7.57 3.90 14.19
C TRP A 74 6.66 3.10 15.14
N ASN A 75 7.05 1.87 15.47
CA ASN A 75 6.41 1.05 16.49
C ASN A 75 7.46 0.32 17.34
N PRO A 76 7.71 0.77 18.59
CA PRO A 76 8.66 0.12 19.50
C PRO A 76 8.29 -1.34 19.83
N GLN A 77 7.00 -1.67 19.84
CA GLN A 77 6.48 -3.00 20.18
C GLN A 77 6.81 -4.06 19.11
N HIS A 78 7.17 -3.63 17.89
CA HIS A 78 7.49 -4.55 16.79
C HIS A 78 8.90 -5.15 16.92
N LEU A 79 9.82 -4.55 17.70
CA LEU A 79 11.17 -5.07 17.89
C LEU A 79 11.29 -6.11 19.00
N THR A 80 10.40 -6.08 19.98
CA THR A 80 10.38 -7.03 21.10
C THR A 80 9.82 -8.40 20.71
N THR A 81 9.13 -8.47 19.57
CA THR A 81 8.32 -9.63 19.17
C THR A 81 9.14 -10.71 18.43
N THR A 82 10.32 -10.37 17.90
CA THR A 82 11.11 -11.34 17.11
C THR A 82 11.76 -12.45 17.95
N LYS A 83 11.96 -12.25 19.26
CA LYS A 83 12.50 -13.31 20.14
C LYS A 83 11.42 -14.13 20.87
N THR A 84 10.25 -13.54 21.17
CA THR A 84 9.23 -14.21 22.00
C THR A 84 8.12 -14.89 21.18
N THR A 85 7.83 -14.42 19.96
CA THR A 85 6.72 -14.97 19.16
C THR A 85 7.08 -16.24 18.39
N GLN A 86 8.35 -16.47 18.07
CA GLN A 86 8.78 -17.78 17.52
C GLN A 86 8.62 -18.89 18.56
N THR A 87 8.93 -18.64 19.83
CA THR A 87 8.77 -19.64 20.89
C THR A 87 7.31 -19.95 21.22
N MET A 88 6.43 -18.95 21.24
CA MET A 88 5.01 -19.19 21.55
C MET A 88 4.25 -19.92 20.45
N THR A 89 4.51 -19.61 19.18
CA THR A 89 3.88 -20.34 18.06
C THR A 89 4.41 -21.77 17.95
N GLN A 90 5.70 -22.00 18.21
CA GLN A 90 6.26 -23.36 18.18
C GLN A 90 5.75 -24.24 19.34
N GLN A 91 5.61 -23.71 20.56
CA GLN A 91 5.00 -24.45 21.67
C GLN A 91 3.51 -24.72 21.44
N GLN A 92 2.74 -23.76 20.91
CA GLN A 92 1.32 -24.00 20.58
C GLN A 92 1.14 -25.04 19.48
N GLN A 93 2.02 -25.05 18.46
CA GLN A 93 1.97 -26.09 17.43
C GLN A 93 2.35 -27.46 17.99
N GLN A 94 3.36 -27.55 18.86
CA GLN A 94 3.71 -28.82 19.52
C GLN A 94 2.60 -29.33 20.45
N GLN A 95 1.92 -28.44 21.20
CA GLN A 95 0.77 -28.82 22.02
C GLN A 95 -0.42 -29.29 21.17
N GLN A 96 -0.70 -28.62 20.05
CA GLN A 96 -1.74 -29.07 19.12
C GLN A 96 -1.39 -30.44 18.49
N GLN A 97 -0.13 -30.67 18.13
CA GLN A 97 0.33 -31.98 17.65
C GLN A 97 0.21 -33.06 18.74
N HIS A 98 0.59 -32.76 19.99
CA HIS A 98 0.38 -33.68 21.11
C HIS A 98 -1.11 -33.98 21.35
N GLN A 99 -1.98 -32.98 21.27
CA GLN A 99 -3.42 -33.16 21.43
C GLN A 99 -4.03 -33.96 20.28
N TYR A 100 -3.57 -33.74 19.04
CA TYR A 100 -3.97 -34.53 17.87
C TYR A 100 -3.54 -36.00 18.02
N ASN A 101 -2.29 -36.23 18.45
CA ASN A 101 -1.77 -37.58 18.68
C ASN A 101 -2.50 -38.31 19.83
N HIS A 102 -2.93 -37.60 20.88
CA HIS A 102 -3.74 -38.19 21.97
C HIS A 102 -5.16 -38.56 21.52
N LYS A 103 -5.83 -37.73 20.71
CA LYS A 103 -7.17 -38.03 20.18
C LYS A 103 -7.16 -39.27 19.29
N ASN A 104 -6.19 -39.38 18.38
CA ASN A 104 -6.08 -40.51 17.47
C ASN A 104 -5.73 -41.83 18.18
N ASN A 105 -5.05 -41.78 19.34
CA ASN A 105 -4.75 -42.97 20.14
C ASN A 105 -5.99 -43.48 20.91
N HIS A 106 -6.85 -42.56 21.36
CA HIS A 106 -8.11 -42.90 22.02
C HIS A 106 -9.15 -43.47 21.04
N GLU A 107 -9.19 -42.94 19.82
CA GLU A 107 -10.02 -43.47 18.74
C GLU A 107 -9.56 -44.87 18.33
N ASN A 108 -8.25 -45.10 18.15
CA ASN A 108 -7.73 -46.44 17.82
C ASN A 108 -7.95 -47.48 18.94
N ARG A 109 -7.99 -47.10 20.22
CA ARG A 109 -8.31 -48.06 21.31
C ARG A 109 -9.74 -48.57 21.28
N ASN A 110 -10.69 -47.80 20.75
CA ASN A 110 -12.11 -48.22 20.70
C ASN A 110 -12.43 -49.13 19.51
N ILE A 111 -11.60 -49.14 18.46
CA ILE A 111 -11.76 -50.03 17.30
C ILE A 111 -11.28 -51.45 17.64
N TYR A 112 -10.23 -51.60 18.45
CA TYR A 112 -9.71 -52.91 18.88
C TYR A 112 -10.38 -53.50 20.15
N ARG A 113 -11.37 -52.81 20.73
CA ARG A 113 -12.16 -53.35 21.86
C ARG A 113 -13.43 -54.10 21.43
N HIS A 114 -13.91 -53.88 20.20
CA HIS A 114 -15.11 -54.53 19.67
C HIS A 114 -14.84 -55.82 18.88
N SER A 115 -13.58 -56.13 18.57
CA SER A 115 -13.22 -57.32 17.77
C SER A 115 -12.77 -58.54 18.59
N ASN A 116 -12.59 -58.41 19.91
CA ASN A 116 -12.13 -59.52 20.78
C ASN A 116 -13.17 -59.90 21.85
N GLY A 117 -14.46 -59.85 21.51
CA GLY A 117 -15.58 -60.21 22.40
C GLY A 117 -16.59 -61.21 21.82
N ILE A 118 -16.32 -61.81 20.66
CA ILE A 118 -17.15 -62.89 20.10
C ILE A 118 -16.25 -64.09 19.82
N ASN A 119 -15.80 -64.74 20.89
CA ASN A 119 -15.47 -66.16 20.92
C ASN A 119 -15.23 -66.54 22.37
N ASN A 120 -16.32 -66.79 23.10
CA ASN A 120 -16.36 -67.71 24.23
C ASN A 120 -17.83 -67.99 24.62
N HIS A 121 -18.27 -69.24 24.41
CA HIS A 121 -19.48 -69.91 24.93
C HIS A 121 -20.83 -69.40 24.36
N ILE A 122 -21.68 -70.18 23.66
CA ILE A 122 -22.04 -71.61 23.62
C ILE A 122 -22.44 -71.97 22.18
#